data_AF-A0A1J9QH02-F1
#
_entry.id   AF-A0A1J9QH02-F1
#
_cell.length_a   1.000
_cell.length_b   1.000
_cell.length_c   1.000
_cell.angle_alpha   90.00
_cell.angle_beta   90.00
_cell.angle_gamma   90.00
#
_symmetry.space_group_name_H-M   'P 1'
#
loop_
_entity.id
_entity.type
_entity.pdbx_description
1 polymer ?
#
loop_
_entity_poly.entity_id
_entity_poly.type
_entity_poly.pdbx_seq_one_letter_code
_entity_poly.pdbx_strand_id
1 'polypeptide(L)'
;MPKPAGRVLDFTHTSPQRAFKLVELPPELAEVVSSGKSGSILYLKAELSASSSSSDTYVNLCTTTHTYMIRQVHSSNSIYLIQPSPSTIQHQQQAKEEIPNCITTIAKCNATLELVKMDSNSYSAFPYLQRMLRVYSGTHAEEDGDVDMSGAGCGGMGLSTTAATTTTTTTTTTITGTTITITQRERRSAMKKLFAGVPLSPAECERSWVEICGFVHFEQRGFGGDEGEGGACRLACWRPSAVMRIQAWKRVLDGAVLQGIDMEKQFLVQDLWRATRDEEGDNGNGDAGFPMPLFDALVRRLMRDPASVGLGEVYEELKWASFDKGTTVSWIGEAYLEANAPDPSMAIGRVEFLESWKDLLPESWRSEAAWDNLKTFL
;
A
#
# COMPACT_ATOMS: atom_id res chain seq x y z
N MET A 1 72.83 1.08 -3.61
CA MET A 1 71.37 1.29 -3.47
C MET A 1 70.79 0.05 -2.81
N PRO A 2 70.20 0.14 -1.60
CA PRO A 2 69.58 -1.03 -0.98
C PRO A 2 68.31 -1.41 -1.72
N LYS A 3 68.21 -2.70 -2.07
CA LYS A 3 67.04 -3.34 -2.70
C LYS A 3 65.89 -3.28 -1.69
N PRO A 4 64.67 -2.86 -2.05
CA PRO A 4 63.56 -2.88 -1.09
C PRO A 4 63.33 -4.32 -0.66
N ALA A 5 63.53 -4.60 0.63
CA ALA A 5 63.16 -5.87 1.24
C ALA A 5 61.64 -6.00 1.11
N GLY A 6 61.20 -6.89 0.22
CA GLY A 6 59.77 -7.18 0.07
C GLY A 6 59.25 -7.72 1.39
N ARG A 7 58.17 -7.12 1.91
CA ARG A 7 57.47 -7.62 3.09
C ARG A 7 57.03 -9.06 2.81
N VAL A 8 57.45 -10.01 3.66
CA VAL A 8 57.02 -11.41 3.59
C VAL A 8 55.58 -11.46 4.10
N LEU A 9 54.69 -11.99 3.28
CA LEU A 9 53.26 -12.10 3.56
C LEU A 9 52.90 -13.58 3.62
N ASP A 10 52.41 -14.04 4.78
CA ASP A 10 52.00 -15.43 4.98
C ASP A 10 50.56 -15.65 4.52
N PHE A 11 50.27 -16.83 3.96
CA PHE A 11 48.92 -17.18 3.48
C PHE A 11 48.37 -18.40 4.20
N THR A 12 47.11 -18.33 4.64
CA THR A 12 46.40 -19.44 5.30
C THR A 12 45.01 -19.64 4.69
N HIS A 13 44.39 -20.80 4.93
CA HIS A 13 43.06 -21.16 4.42
C HIS A 13 42.18 -21.65 5.58
N THR A 14 40.99 -21.08 5.72
CA THR A 14 40.02 -21.52 6.75
C THR A 14 39.08 -22.60 6.20
N SER A 15 38.95 -23.69 6.95
CA SER A 15 37.93 -24.72 6.77
C SER A 15 37.18 -24.93 8.09
N PRO A 16 35.84 -24.84 8.13
CA PRO A 16 34.92 -24.63 7.00
C PRO A 16 34.91 -23.20 6.46
N GLN A 17 34.60 -23.04 5.18
CA GLN A 17 34.47 -21.71 4.55
C GLN A 17 33.23 -20.97 5.06
N ARG A 18 33.36 -19.64 5.21
CA ARG A 18 32.25 -18.78 5.63
C ARG A 18 31.28 -18.55 4.47
N ALA A 19 29.99 -18.49 4.76
CA ALA A 19 28.92 -18.29 3.77
C ALA A 19 28.80 -16.83 3.32
N PHE A 20 29.83 -16.31 2.64
CA PHE A 20 29.80 -14.98 2.05
C PHE A 20 29.31 -15.00 0.61
N LYS A 21 28.50 -14.00 0.24
CA LYS A 21 28.09 -13.72 -1.13
C LYS A 21 28.51 -12.31 -1.52
N LEU A 22 28.92 -12.14 -2.77
CA LEU A 22 29.24 -10.84 -3.34
C LEU A 22 27.96 -10.22 -3.90
N VAL A 23 27.71 -8.95 -3.59
CA VAL A 23 26.58 -8.19 -4.11
C VAL A 23 27.14 -6.94 -4.78
N GLU A 24 26.77 -6.72 -6.03
CA GLU A 24 27.05 -5.48 -6.73
C GLU A 24 26.09 -4.40 -6.24
N LEU A 25 26.65 -3.30 -5.74
CA LEU A 25 25.87 -2.19 -5.22
C LEU A 25 25.90 -1.03 -6.22
N PRO A 26 24.74 -0.64 -6.77
CA PRO A 26 24.60 0.63 -7.48
C PRO A 26 25.09 1.80 -6.61
N PRO A 27 25.63 2.88 -7.21
CA PRO A 27 26.16 4.02 -6.46
C PRO A 27 25.18 4.60 -5.44
N GLU A 28 23.88 4.69 -5.80
CA GLU A 28 22.81 5.14 -4.91
C GLU A 28 22.73 4.30 -3.63
N LEU A 29 22.86 2.97 -3.73
CA LEU A 29 22.82 2.06 -2.58
C LEU A 29 24.15 2.06 -1.82
N ALA A 30 25.27 2.19 -2.51
CA ALA A 30 26.58 2.26 -1.88
C ALA A 30 26.68 3.49 -0.97
N GLU A 31 26.17 4.64 -1.40
CA GLU A 31 26.07 5.85 -0.57
C GLU A 31 25.16 5.64 0.63
N VAL A 32 24.00 5.00 0.44
CA VAL A 32 23.07 4.70 1.52
C VAL A 32 23.72 3.82 2.59
N VAL A 33 24.40 2.74 2.19
CA VAL A 33 25.09 1.83 3.11
C VAL A 33 26.29 2.50 3.79
N SER A 34 27.06 3.31 3.05
CA SER A 34 28.27 3.98 3.57
C SER A 34 27.96 5.17 4.47
N SER A 35 26.83 5.86 4.25
CA SER A 35 26.45 7.05 5.00
C SER A 35 26.10 6.76 6.47
N GLY A 36 25.85 5.50 6.83
CA GLY A 36 25.53 5.09 8.20
C GLY A 36 24.30 5.78 8.79
N LYS A 37 23.50 6.50 7.98
CA LYS A 37 22.30 7.18 8.44
C LYS A 37 21.31 6.11 8.89
N SER A 38 21.01 6.10 10.20
CA SER A 38 20.20 5.12 10.94
C SER A 38 18.73 4.95 10.46
N GLY A 39 18.36 5.45 9.29
CA GLY A 39 16.99 5.41 8.75
C GLY A 39 16.81 4.60 7.46
N SER A 40 17.90 4.20 6.79
CA SER A 40 17.79 3.47 5.50
C SER A 40 17.78 1.97 5.72
N ILE A 41 16.59 1.40 5.87
CA ILE A 41 16.41 -0.04 6.04
C ILE A 41 16.32 -0.70 4.66
N LEU A 42 17.13 -1.72 4.43
CA LEU A 42 17.05 -2.60 3.26
C LEU A 42 16.27 -3.86 3.61
N TYR A 43 15.32 -4.22 2.77
CA TYR A 43 14.49 -5.41 2.95
C TYR A 43 14.77 -6.40 1.83
N LEU A 44 14.97 -7.66 2.17
CA LEU A 44 14.90 -8.75 1.20
C LEU A 44 13.48 -9.30 1.22
N LYS A 45 12.78 -9.20 0.09
CA LYS A 45 11.43 -9.71 -0.06
C LYS A 45 11.40 -10.73 -1.19
N ALA A 46 10.63 -11.78 -0.99
CA ALA A 46 10.39 -12.81 -2.01
C ALA A 46 8.89 -12.99 -2.17
N GLU A 47 8.46 -13.38 -3.36
CA GLU A 47 7.07 -13.75 -3.58
C GLU A 47 6.78 -15.10 -2.89
N LEU A 48 5.75 -15.11 -2.05
CA LEU A 48 5.20 -16.35 -1.50
C LEU A 48 4.26 -16.94 -2.56
N SER A 49 4.81 -17.69 -3.51
CA SER A 49 4.01 -18.38 -4.54
C SER A 49 3.02 -19.35 -3.89
N ALA A 50 1.73 -19.02 -3.94
CA ALA A 50 0.64 -19.90 -3.50
C ALA A 50 0.24 -20.97 -4.54
N SER A 51 1.00 -21.12 -5.63
CA SER A 51 0.80 -22.18 -6.63
C SER A 51 2.14 -22.73 -7.10
N SER A 52 2.34 -24.01 -6.84
CA SER A 52 3.54 -24.82 -7.05
C SER A 52 3.81 -25.15 -8.53
N SER A 53 4.00 -24.15 -9.40
CA SER A 53 4.25 -24.43 -10.84
C SER A 53 5.27 -23.56 -11.56
N SER A 54 6.02 -22.69 -10.88
CA SER A 54 7.23 -22.09 -11.48
C SER A 54 8.39 -22.11 -10.49
N SER A 55 9.55 -22.56 -10.97
CA SER A 55 10.83 -22.67 -10.26
C SER A 55 11.47 -21.34 -9.90
N ASP A 56 10.79 -20.23 -10.17
CA ASP A 56 11.40 -18.92 -10.23
C ASP A 56 10.91 -18.08 -9.04
N THR A 57 11.33 -18.48 -7.85
CA THR A 57 11.17 -17.63 -6.66
C THR A 57 12.15 -16.47 -6.78
N TYR A 58 11.69 -15.37 -7.37
CA TYR A 58 12.49 -14.14 -7.46
C TYR A 58 12.62 -13.50 -6.07
N VAL A 59 13.84 -13.07 -5.74
CA VAL A 59 14.13 -12.30 -4.53
C VAL A 59 14.45 -10.88 -4.95
N ASN A 60 13.76 -9.93 -4.34
CA ASN A 60 13.93 -8.51 -4.57
C ASN A 60 14.56 -7.84 -3.35
N LEU A 61 15.50 -6.94 -3.60
CA LEU A 61 16.02 -6.02 -2.61
C LEU A 61 15.21 -4.72 -2.68
N CYS A 62 14.46 -4.44 -1.62
CA CYS A 62 13.65 -3.25 -1.51
C CYS A 62 14.34 -2.23 -0.60
N THR A 63 14.44 -0.99 -1.08
CA THR A 63 14.63 0.18 -0.22
C THR A 63 13.27 0.67 0.29
N THR A 64 13.23 1.82 0.95
CA THR A 64 11.98 2.48 1.32
C THR A 64 11.19 2.97 0.11
N THR A 65 11.87 3.29 -1.00
CA THR A 65 11.29 3.99 -2.17
C THR A 65 11.33 3.23 -3.49
N HIS A 66 12.30 2.33 -3.65
CA HIS A 66 12.59 1.62 -4.90
C HIS A 66 12.83 0.13 -4.66
N THR A 67 12.50 -0.67 -5.68
CA THR A 67 12.78 -2.10 -5.70
C THR A 67 13.87 -2.47 -6.72
N TYR A 68 14.76 -3.37 -6.33
CA TYR A 68 15.83 -3.92 -7.16
C TYR A 68 15.65 -5.44 -7.27
N MET A 69 15.61 -5.94 -8.49
CA MET A 69 15.61 -7.38 -8.76
C MET A 69 17.02 -7.93 -8.57
N ILE A 70 17.15 -9.03 -7.82
CA ILE A 70 18.44 -9.69 -7.62
C ILE A 70 18.64 -10.74 -8.70
N ARG A 71 19.72 -10.61 -9.48
CA ARG A 71 20.14 -11.58 -10.48
C ARG A 71 21.45 -12.23 -10.06
N GLN A 72 21.54 -13.56 -10.14
CA GLN A 72 22.79 -14.26 -9.87
C GLN A 72 23.57 -14.47 -11.16
N VAL A 73 24.83 -14.00 -11.20
CA VAL A 73 25.75 -14.20 -12.31
C VAL A 73 26.91 -15.08 -11.86
N HIS A 74 27.06 -16.23 -12.52
CA HIS A 74 28.12 -17.18 -12.23
C HIS A 74 29.40 -16.78 -12.95
N SER A 75 30.53 -16.97 -12.28
CA SER A 75 31.85 -16.76 -12.87
C SER A 75 32.58 -18.09 -12.99
N SER A 76 33.26 -18.28 -14.12
CA SER A 76 34.25 -19.36 -14.29
C SER A 76 35.54 -19.10 -13.49
N ASN A 77 35.73 -17.87 -13.00
CA ASN A 77 36.91 -17.49 -12.22
C ASN A 77 36.76 -17.93 -10.77
N SER A 78 37.87 -18.33 -10.14
CA SER A 78 37.88 -18.62 -8.71
C SER A 78 38.17 -17.34 -7.93
N ILE A 79 37.12 -16.72 -7.38
CA ILE A 79 37.24 -15.52 -6.55
C ILE A 79 37.34 -15.95 -5.09
N TYR A 80 38.39 -15.51 -4.41
CA TYR A 80 38.63 -15.80 -3.00
C TYR A 80 38.52 -14.51 -2.19
N LEU A 81 37.73 -14.58 -1.11
CA LEU A 81 37.68 -13.53 -0.10
C LEU A 81 38.77 -13.79 0.94
N ILE A 82 39.56 -12.76 1.19
CA ILE A 82 40.68 -12.80 2.12
C ILE A 82 40.48 -11.80 3.26
N GLN A 83 40.95 -12.16 4.45
CA GLN A 83 40.90 -11.31 5.62
C GLN A 83 42.30 -11.24 6.27
N PRO A 84 42.78 -10.06 6.67
CA PRO A 84 43.99 -9.94 7.48
C PRO A 84 43.79 -10.68 8.80
N SER A 85 44.76 -11.54 9.16
CA SER A 85 44.78 -12.29 10.40
C SER A 85 46.08 -12.00 11.14
N PRO A 86 46.05 -11.76 12.47
CA PRO A 86 47.28 -11.69 13.25
C PRO A 86 47.97 -13.05 13.18
N SER A 87 49.22 -13.07 12.73
CA SER A 87 50.03 -14.28 12.67
C SER A 87 50.27 -14.84 14.07
N THR A 88 49.79 -16.05 14.36
CA THR A 88 50.03 -16.75 15.63
C THR A 88 51.36 -17.50 15.66
N ILE A 89 52.34 -17.07 14.85
CA ILE A 89 53.66 -17.68 14.89
C ILE A 89 54.36 -17.16 16.15
N GLN A 90 54.25 -17.90 17.26
CA GLN A 90 55.15 -17.76 18.40
C GLN A 90 56.53 -18.22 17.95
N HIS A 91 57.30 -17.36 17.28
CA HIS A 91 58.74 -17.52 17.25
C HIS A 91 59.25 -17.24 18.67
N GLN A 92 59.47 -18.32 19.42
CA GLN A 92 60.38 -18.32 20.56
C GLN A 92 61.76 -17.90 20.04
N GLN A 93 62.04 -16.59 20.00
CA GLN A 93 63.31 -15.93 20.33
C GLN A 93 63.37 -14.53 19.69
N GLN A 94 63.37 -13.55 20.59
CA GLN A 94 63.97 -12.21 20.51
C GLN A 94 63.97 -11.41 19.19
N ALA A 95 63.31 -10.25 19.31
CA ALA A 95 63.71 -8.92 18.84
C ALA A 95 62.98 -8.33 17.61
N LYS A 96 62.27 -7.24 17.93
CA LYS A 96 61.90 -6.08 17.10
C LYS A 96 60.62 -6.19 16.25
N GLU A 97 59.65 -5.38 16.67
CA GLU A 97 58.35 -5.07 16.10
C GLU A 97 58.30 -5.02 14.56
N GLU A 98 57.83 -6.08 13.92
CA GLU A 98 56.99 -6.01 12.73
C GLU A 98 55.94 -7.12 12.88
N ILE A 99 54.66 -6.76 13.01
CA ILE A 99 53.56 -7.73 13.05
C ILE A 99 53.56 -8.46 11.70
N PRO A 100 53.81 -9.78 11.64
CA PRO A 100 53.72 -10.50 10.37
C PRO A 100 52.28 -10.43 9.89
N ASN A 101 52.08 -9.77 8.74
CA ASN A 101 50.77 -9.67 8.13
C ASN A 101 50.46 -11.02 7.47
N CYS A 102 49.65 -11.86 8.13
CA CYS A 102 49.13 -13.08 7.54
C CYS A 102 47.79 -12.77 6.87
N ILE A 103 47.55 -13.31 5.67
CA ILE A 103 46.30 -13.21 4.94
C ILE A 103 45.62 -14.59 4.93
N THR A 104 44.42 -14.65 5.49
CA THR A 104 43.63 -15.88 5.51
C THR A 104 42.55 -15.85 4.44
N THR A 105 42.45 -16.89 3.62
CA THR A 105 41.30 -17.12 2.75
C THR A 105 40.11 -17.61 3.57
N ILE A 106 39.02 -16.84 3.56
CA ILE A 106 37.83 -17.08 4.39
C ILE A 106 36.62 -17.62 3.61
N ALA A 107 36.56 -17.37 2.30
CA ALA A 107 35.48 -17.87 1.44
C ALA A 107 35.90 -17.96 -0.03
N LYS A 108 35.28 -18.87 -0.78
CA LYS A 108 35.33 -18.92 -2.24
C LYS A 108 33.96 -18.53 -2.80
N CYS A 109 33.92 -17.45 -3.59
CA CYS A 109 32.71 -16.98 -4.24
C CYS A 109 32.78 -17.31 -5.74
N ASN A 110 31.89 -18.16 -6.22
CA ASN A 110 31.78 -18.52 -7.64
C ASN A 110 30.66 -17.75 -8.37
N ALA A 111 29.93 -16.90 -7.66
CA ALA A 111 28.86 -16.09 -8.20
C ALA A 111 28.80 -14.73 -7.52
N THR A 112 28.34 -13.74 -8.28
CA THR A 112 28.03 -12.38 -7.83
C THR A 112 26.54 -12.13 -8.00
N LEU A 113 25.94 -11.39 -7.07
CA LEU A 113 24.56 -10.96 -7.15
C LEU A 113 24.52 -9.55 -7.73
N GLU A 114 23.92 -9.38 -8.90
CA GLU A 114 23.68 -8.11 -9.56
C GLU A 114 22.33 -7.55 -9.15
N LEU A 115 22.23 -6.23 -9.03
CA LEU A 115 20.99 -5.52 -8.69
C LEU A 115 20.49 -4.74 -9.90
N VAL A 116 19.35 -5.15 -10.44
CA VAL A 116 18.68 -4.44 -11.54
C VAL A 116 17.55 -3.59 -10.96
N LYS A 117 17.65 -2.26 -11.07
CA LYS A 117 16.59 -1.35 -10.64
C LYS A 117 15.33 -1.64 -11.46
N MET A 118 14.21 -1.87 -10.79
CA MET A 118 12.93 -2.03 -11.47
C MET A 118 12.39 -0.64 -11.79
N ASP A 119 12.08 -0.40 -13.06
CA ASP A 119 11.38 0.80 -13.46
C ASP A 119 9.93 0.72 -12.98
N SER A 120 9.46 1.79 -12.33
CA SER A 120 8.13 1.83 -11.67
C SER A 120 6.95 1.58 -12.62
N ASN A 121 7.15 1.65 -13.94
CA ASN A 121 6.10 1.47 -14.94
C ASN A 121 5.90 0.00 -15.36
N SER A 122 6.92 -0.85 -15.26
CA SER A 122 6.82 -2.25 -15.72
C SER A 122 6.40 -3.22 -14.61
N TYR A 123 6.61 -2.84 -13.35
CA TYR A 123 6.31 -3.68 -12.19
C TYR A 123 5.55 -2.86 -11.13
N SER A 124 4.23 -2.90 -11.20
CA SER A 124 3.35 -2.24 -10.23
C SER A 124 2.97 -3.17 -9.08
N ALA A 125 2.75 -2.63 -7.88
CA ALA A 125 2.17 -3.42 -6.77
C ALA A 125 0.67 -3.64 -6.96
N PHE A 126 0.03 -2.97 -7.92
CA PHE A 126 -1.39 -3.04 -8.18
C PHE A 126 -1.93 -4.47 -8.36
N PRO A 127 -1.35 -5.36 -9.21
CA PRO A 127 -1.87 -6.72 -9.38
C PRO A 127 -1.75 -7.57 -8.10
N TYR A 128 -0.67 -7.35 -7.33
CA TYR A 128 -0.46 -8.02 -6.04
C TYR A 128 -1.53 -7.61 -5.04
N LEU A 129 -1.80 -6.30 -4.93
CA LEU A 129 -2.83 -5.78 -4.04
C LEU A 129 -4.23 -6.22 -4.48
N GLN A 130 -4.53 -6.22 -5.78
CA GLN A 130 -5.83 -6.66 -6.29
C GLN A 130 -6.16 -8.11 -5.91
N ARG A 131 -5.14 -8.99 -5.85
CA ARG A 131 -5.27 -10.40 -5.44
C ARG A 131 -5.42 -10.57 -3.92
N MET A 132 -4.76 -9.73 -3.12
CA MET A 132 -4.76 -9.87 -1.65
C MET A 132 -5.90 -9.12 -0.96
N LEU A 133 -6.41 -8.04 -1.57
CA LEU A 133 -7.48 -7.23 -1.00
C LEU A 133 -8.85 -7.88 -1.22
N ARG A 134 -9.70 -7.77 -0.20
CA ARG A 134 -11.11 -8.20 -0.30
C ARG A 134 -11.91 -7.18 -1.10
N VAL A 135 -12.93 -7.64 -1.82
CA VAL A 135 -13.82 -6.75 -2.58
C VAL A 135 -14.94 -6.27 -1.67
N TYR A 136 -15.10 -4.95 -1.60
CA TYR A 136 -16.22 -4.30 -0.93
C TYR A 136 -17.23 -3.83 -1.98
N SER A 137 -18.45 -4.35 -1.92
CA SER A 137 -19.53 -4.03 -2.86
C SER A 137 -20.68 -3.25 -2.23
N GLY A 138 -20.52 -2.79 -0.98
CA GLY A 138 -21.64 -2.32 -0.16
C GLY A 138 -22.40 -3.50 0.47
N THR A 139 -23.02 -3.27 1.62
CA THR A 139 -23.92 -4.24 2.26
C THR A 139 -25.25 -4.25 1.53
N HIS A 140 -25.63 -5.44 1.03
CA HIS A 140 -26.97 -5.95 0.73
C HIS A 140 -28.09 -4.91 0.57
N ALA A 141 -28.67 -4.89 -0.64
CA ALA A 141 -30.08 -4.56 -0.81
C ALA A 141 -30.88 -5.14 0.36
N GLU A 142 -31.76 -4.32 0.90
CA GLU A 142 -32.88 -4.71 1.76
C GLU A 142 -33.38 -6.10 1.34
N GLU A 143 -32.93 -7.15 2.05
CA GLU A 143 -33.70 -8.38 2.08
C GLU A 143 -34.89 -8.05 2.98
N ASP A 144 -36.07 -8.05 2.37
CA ASP A 144 -37.38 -8.17 2.98
C ASP A 144 -37.30 -9.00 4.28
N GLY A 145 -37.09 -8.30 5.39
CA GLY A 145 -37.25 -8.83 6.73
C GLY A 145 -38.56 -8.29 7.24
N ASP A 146 -39.61 -9.09 7.09
CA ASP A 146 -40.96 -8.85 7.59
C ASP A 146 -40.93 -8.11 8.94
N VAL A 147 -41.64 -6.98 8.96
CA VAL A 147 -41.82 -6.13 10.14
C VAL A 147 -42.65 -6.88 11.18
N ASP A 148 -42.01 -7.64 12.06
CA ASP A 148 -42.72 -8.22 13.20
C ASP A 148 -42.76 -7.22 14.36
N MET A 149 -43.85 -6.44 14.38
CA MET A 149 -44.25 -5.56 15.47
C MET A 149 -44.51 -6.38 16.73
N SER A 150 -43.53 -6.46 17.64
CA SER A 150 -43.80 -6.80 19.03
C SER A 150 -43.13 -5.81 19.99
N GLY A 151 -43.99 -5.03 20.64
CA GLY A 151 -43.61 -4.04 21.63
C GLY A 151 -43.17 -4.67 22.94
N ALA A 152 -42.07 -4.19 23.49
CA ALA A 152 -41.76 -4.26 24.91
C ALA A 152 -40.92 -3.04 25.27
N GLY A 153 -41.54 -2.08 25.94
CA GLY A 153 -40.86 -0.92 26.47
C GLY A 153 -39.92 -1.29 27.61
N CYS A 154 -38.82 -0.55 27.74
CA CYS A 154 -38.20 -0.28 29.02
C CYS A 154 -37.37 1.00 28.90
N GLY A 155 -37.74 2.01 29.68
CA GLY A 155 -37.04 3.27 29.76
C GLY A 155 -35.65 3.12 30.37
N GLY A 156 -34.71 3.89 29.87
CA GLY A 156 -33.36 4.04 30.40
C GLY A 156 -32.91 5.48 30.20
N MET A 157 -32.63 6.14 31.31
CA MET A 157 -32.37 7.57 31.45
C MET A 157 -31.19 8.05 30.60
N GLY A 158 -31.30 9.31 30.14
CA GLY A 158 -30.25 9.99 29.41
C GLY A 158 -28.95 10.14 30.20
N LEU A 159 -27.85 10.18 29.46
CA LEU A 159 -26.62 10.79 29.94
C LEU A 159 -25.89 11.39 28.73
N SER A 160 -26.11 12.70 28.54
CA SER A 160 -25.27 13.53 27.70
C SER A 160 -23.89 13.63 28.33
N THR A 161 -22.88 13.06 27.68
CA THR A 161 -21.48 13.34 28.00
C THR A 161 -20.88 14.15 26.87
N THR A 162 -20.90 15.47 27.04
CA THR A 162 -20.06 16.41 26.31
C THR A 162 -18.59 16.11 26.66
N ALA A 163 -17.85 15.51 25.72
CA ALA A 163 -16.41 15.37 25.82
C ALA A 163 -15.74 16.19 24.71
N ALA A 164 -14.86 17.08 25.16
CA ALA A 164 -14.24 18.13 24.39
C ALA A 164 -13.28 17.63 23.29
N THR A 165 -13.27 18.41 22.22
CA THR A 165 -12.36 18.48 21.09
C THR A 165 -10.91 18.14 21.43
N THR A 166 -10.40 17.04 20.86
CA THR A 166 -8.98 16.90 20.51
C THR A 166 -8.89 16.13 19.20
N THR A 167 -8.33 16.80 18.19
CA THR A 167 -8.28 16.43 16.79
C THR A 167 -7.40 15.20 16.58
N THR A 168 -8.02 14.02 16.58
CA THR A 168 -7.43 12.77 16.09
C THR A 168 -8.54 12.04 15.35
N THR A 169 -8.38 11.87 14.04
CA THR A 169 -9.37 11.33 13.10
C THR A 169 -9.75 9.89 13.47
N THR A 170 -10.66 9.76 14.42
CA THR A 170 -11.17 8.49 14.94
C THR A 170 -12.46 8.21 14.19
N THR A 171 -12.45 7.20 13.32
CA THR A 171 -13.69 6.77 12.67
C THR A 171 -14.40 5.85 13.64
N THR A 172 -15.56 6.30 14.08
CA THR A 172 -16.50 5.50 14.85
C THR A 172 -17.37 4.73 13.88
N THR A 173 -17.35 3.39 13.94
CA THR A 173 -18.29 2.55 13.18
C THR A 173 -19.15 1.82 14.19
N THR A 174 -20.45 2.09 14.17
CA THR A 174 -21.44 1.41 15.01
C THR A 174 -21.80 0.10 14.33
N ILE A 175 -21.31 -1.02 14.86
CA ILE A 175 -21.68 -2.36 14.42
C ILE A 175 -22.46 -2.98 15.58
N THR A 176 -23.73 -3.36 15.36
CA THR A 176 -24.56 -4.09 16.33
C THR A 176 -24.55 -3.48 17.74
N GLY A 177 -24.84 -2.18 17.87
CA GLY A 177 -24.94 -1.48 19.16
C GLY A 177 -23.64 -1.29 19.94
N THR A 178 -22.50 -1.79 19.44
CA THR A 178 -21.19 -1.61 20.06
C THR A 178 -20.33 -0.64 19.24
N THR A 179 -20.03 0.51 19.84
CA THR A 179 -19.20 1.56 19.25
C THR A 179 -17.73 1.16 19.34
N ILE A 180 -17.18 0.52 18.30
CA ILE A 180 -15.75 0.19 18.24
C ILE A 180 -15.04 1.25 17.39
N THR A 181 -14.05 1.90 17.97
CA THR A 181 -13.24 2.93 17.31
C THR A 181 -11.98 2.32 16.72
N ILE A 182 -11.70 2.59 15.43
CA ILE A 182 -10.44 2.16 14.79
C ILE A 182 -9.47 3.32 14.83
N THR A 183 -8.32 3.11 15.48
CA THR A 183 -7.25 4.10 15.49
C THR A 183 -6.47 4.10 14.17
N GLN A 184 -5.91 5.26 13.81
CA GLN A 184 -5.01 5.39 12.66
C GLN A 184 -3.81 4.43 12.74
N ARG A 185 -3.32 4.15 13.96
CA ARG A 185 -2.21 3.23 14.21
C ARG A 185 -2.57 1.79 13.84
N GLU A 186 -3.78 1.34 14.16
CA GLU A 186 -4.26 0.00 13.81
C GLU A 186 -4.43 -0.16 12.31
N ARG A 187 -4.99 0.86 11.62
CA ARG A 187 -5.07 0.85 10.15
C ARG A 187 -3.70 0.75 9.50
N ARG A 188 -2.74 1.57 9.94
CA ARG A 188 -1.34 1.52 9.48
C ARG A 188 -0.72 0.15 9.75
N SER A 189 -1.01 -0.46 10.90
CA SER A 189 -0.51 -1.79 11.24
C SER A 189 -1.08 -2.88 10.32
N ALA A 190 -2.40 -2.87 10.07
CA ALA A 190 -3.04 -3.80 9.15
C ALA A 190 -2.50 -3.67 7.72
N MET A 191 -2.39 -2.44 7.21
CA MET A 191 -1.82 -2.14 5.89
C MET A 191 -0.36 -2.62 5.78
N LYS A 192 0.48 -2.32 6.77
CA LYS A 192 1.89 -2.77 6.78
C LYS A 192 2.03 -4.30 6.79
N LYS A 193 1.15 -5.00 7.50
CA LYS A 193 1.12 -6.48 7.49
C LYS A 193 0.82 -7.01 6.09
N LEU A 194 -0.08 -6.37 5.34
CA LEU A 194 -0.38 -6.74 3.95
C LEU A 194 0.83 -6.47 3.04
N PHE A 195 1.50 -5.31 3.18
CA PHE A 195 2.68 -4.97 2.39
C PHE A 195 3.91 -5.85 2.65
N ALA A 196 3.95 -6.56 3.77
CA ALA A 196 4.99 -7.55 4.04
C ALA A 196 4.93 -8.74 3.06
N GLY A 197 3.74 -9.04 2.50
CA GLY A 197 3.54 -10.08 1.49
C GLY A 197 3.78 -9.63 0.04
N VAL A 198 4.01 -8.34 -0.21
CA VAL A 198 4.29 -7.81 -1.56
C VAL A 198 5.79 -7.76 -1.79
N PRO A 199 6.33 -8.31 -2.89
CA PRO A 199 7.76 -8.27 -3.22
C PRO A 199 8.23 -6.91 -3.77
N LEU A 200 7.70 -5.80 -3.24
CA LEU A 200 7.98 -4.43 -3.65
C LEU A 200 8.21 -3.50 -2.45
N SER A 201 8.73 -2.30 -2.73
CA SER A 201 9.04 -1.31 -1.72
C SER A 201 7.77 -0.75 -1.08
N PRO A 202 7.83 -0.28 0.19
CA PRO A 202 6.69 0.33 0.86
C PRO A 202 6.08 1.51 0.10
N ALA A 203 6.90 2.38 -0.52
CA ALA A 203 6.38 3.51 -1.29
C ALA A 203 5.60 3.06 -2.53
N GLU A 204 6.09 2.07 -3.29
CA GLU A 204 5.39 1.52 -4.45
C GLU A 204 4.06 0.86 -4.05
N CYS A 205 4.06 0.15 -2.91
CA CYS A 205 2.84 -0.41 -2.33
C CYS A 205 1.83 0.67 -1.93
N GLU A 206 2.28 1.78 -1.33
CA GLU A 206 1.40 2.89 -0.94
C GLU A 206 0.80 3.61 -2.15
N ARG A 207 1.59 3.83 -3.21
CA ARG A 207 1.07 4.38 -4.48
C ARG A 207 -0.03 3.49 -5.06
N SER A 208 0.23 2.19 -5.13
CA SER A 208 -0.75 1.21 -5.66
C SER A 208 -1.97 1.06 -4.74
N TRP A 209 -1.78 1.24 -3.43
CA TRP A 209 -2.88 1.25 -2.45
C TRP A 209 -3.80 2.45 -2.66
N VAL A 210 -3.25 3.64 -2.92
CA VAL A 210 -4.06 4.81 -3.30
C VAL A 210 -4.72 4.58 -4.65
N GLU A 211 -3.98 4.06 -5.64
CA GLU A 211 -4.48 3.76 -6.99
C GLU A 211 -5.75 2.88 -6.98
N ILE A 212 -5.77 1.82 -6.17
CA ILE A 212 -6.89 0.88 -6.05
C ILE A 212 -7.99 1.35 -5.07
N CYS A 213 -7.86 2.55 -4.49
CA CYS A 213 -8.70 3.05 -3.40
C CYS A 213 -8.76 2.07 -2.22
N GLY A 214 -7.62 1.51 -1.83
CA GLY A 214 -7.53 0.57 -0.71
C GLY A 214 -7.91 1.23 0.61
N PHE A 215 -8.63 0.51 1.46
CA PHE A 215 -8.99 1.00 2.79
C PHE A 215 -9.03 -0.13 3.83
N VAL A 216 -8.97 0.24 5.11
CA VAL A 216 -9.06 -0.71 6.23
C VAL A 216 -10.38 -0.51 6.94
N HIS A 217 -11.14 -1.60 7.05
CA HIS A 217 -12.45 -1.61 7.68
C HIS A 217 -12.69 -2.96 8.36
N PHE A 218 -13.67 -3.02 9.27
CA PHE A 218 -14.02 -4.26 9.94
C PHE A 218 -14.57 -5.28 8.96
N GLU A 219 -14.23 -6.54 9.20
CA GLU A 219 -14.88 -7.69 8.60
C GLU A 219 -16.11 -8.05 9.44
N GLN A 220 -17.30 -7.83 8.88
CA GLN A 220 -18.54 -8.25 9.51
C GLN A 220 -18.73 -9.75 9.21
N ARG A 221 -18.70 -10.58 10.26
CA ARG A 221 -18.99 -12.01 10.14
C ARG A 221 -20.50 -12.15 10.01
N GLY A 222 -20.97 -12.81 8.95
CA GLY A 222 -22.40 -13.07 8.73
C GLY A 222 -23.04 -13.75 9.94
N PHE A 223 -24.28 -13.34 10.26
CA PHE A 223 -25.15 -13.89 11.29
C PHE A 223 -25.42 -15.39 11.03
N GLY A 224 -24.55 -16.27 11.52
CA GLY A 224 -24.69 -17.71 11.32
C GLY A 224 -23.80 -18.58 12.19
N GLY A 225 -23.31 -18.08 13.32
CA GLY A 225 -22.49 -18.87 14.22
C GLY A 225 -22.56 -18.35 15.65
N ASP A 226 -23.22 -19.15 16.50
CA ASP A 226 -23.23 -19.16 17.96
C ASP A 226 -23.17 -17.81 18.68
N GLU A 227 -24.29 -17.45 19.31
CA GLU A 227 -24.36 -16.43 20.37
C GLU A 227 -23.54 -16.90 21.58
N GLY A 228 -22.23 -16.73 21.50
CA GLY A 228 -21.31 -17.12 22.54
C GLY A 228 -19.94 -16.55 22.28
N GLU A 229 -19.53 -15.62 23.14
CA GLU A 229 -18.21 -14.99 23.19
C GLU A 229 -18.01 -13.81 22.22
N GLY A 230 -17.84 -12.61 22.79
CA GLY A 230 -17.75 -11.34 22.09
C GLY A 230 -16.86 -11.41 20.84
N GLY A 231 -17.51 -11.47 19.68
CA GLY A 231 -16.85 -11.62 18.40
C GLY A 231 -15.96 -10.42 18.13
N ALA A 232 -14.66 -10.57 18.33
CA ALA A 232 -13.69 -9.55 18.02
C ALA A 232 -13.80 -9.18 16.53
N CYS A 233 -14.31 -7.99 16.24
CA CYS A 233 -14.37 -7.47 14.87
C CYS A 233 -12.95 -7.40 14.31
N ARG A 234 -12.65 -8.25 13.31
CA ARG A 234 -11.31 -8.32 12.73
C ARG A 234 -11.15 -7.20 11.71
N LEU A 235 -10.06 -6.45 11.79
CA LEU A 235 -9.70 -5.49 10.74
C LEU A 235 -9.24 -6.22 9.48
N ALA A 236 -9.81 -5.86 8.35
CA ALA A 236 -9.44 -6.36 7.04
C ALA A 236 -9.11 -5.21 6.08
N CYS A 237 -8.31 -5.53 5.06
CA CYS A 237 -7.96 -4.61 3.99
C CYS A 237 -8.88 -4.87 2.79
N TRP A 238 -9.51 -3.82 2.28
CA TRP A 238 -10.56 -3.86 1.27
C TRP A 238 -10.18 -3.00 0.06
N ARG A 239 -10.71 -3.39 -1.09
CA ARG A 239 -10.81 -2.58 -2.30
C ARG A 239 -12.28 -2.43 -2.69
N PRO A 240 -12.75 -1.26 -3.12
CA PRO A 240 -14.11 -1.14 -3.64
C PRO A 240 -14.26 -1.87 -4.98
N SER A 241 -15.44 -2.46 -5.21
CA SER A 241 -15.88 -2.89 -6.54
C SER A 241 -16.05 -1.68 -7.45
N ALA A 242 -16.01 -1.89 -8.77
CA ALA A 242 -16.23 -0.82 -9.74
C ALA A 242 -17.61 -0.14 -9.56
N VAL A 243 -18.64 -0.95 -9.31
CA VAL A 243 -20.00 -0.48 -9.00
C VAL A 243 -20.00 0.41 -7.76
N MET A 244 -19.34 -0.01 -6.68
CA MET A 244 -19.25 0.78 -5.45
C MET A 244 -18.45 2.07 -5.65
N ARG A 245 -17.41 2.08 -6.48
CA ARG A 245 -16.68 3.32 -6.84
C ARG A 245 -17.61 4.34 -7.46
N ILE A 246 -18.43 3.92 -8.43
CA ILE A 246 -19.40 4.78 -9.10
C ILE A 246 -20.52 5.22 -8.16
N GLN A 247 -21.06 4.32 -7.34
CA GLN A 247 -22.10 4.65 -6.37
C GLN A 247 -21.60 5.67 -5.33
N ALA A 248 -20.42 5.45 -4.75
CA ALA A 248 -19.83 6.38 -3.81
C ALA A 248 -19.57 7.74 -4.47
N TRP A 249 -19.03 7.75 -5.68
CA TRP A 249 -18.81 8.99 -6.44
C TRP A 249 -20.12 9.74 -6.72
N LYS A 250 -21.20 9.07 -7.12
CA LYS A 250 -22.51 9.69 -7.30
C LYS A 250 -22.99 10.39 -6.02
N ARG A 251 -22.93 9.70 -4.87
CA ARG A 251 -23.29 10.30 -3.57
C ARG A 251 -22.42 11.50 -3.21
N VAL A 252 -21.12 11.44 -3.54
CA VAL A 252 -20.20 12.58 -3.37
C VAL A 252 -20.59 13.76 -4.25
N LEU A 253 -20.88 13.52 -5.52
CA LEU A 253 -21.30 14.52 -6.48
C LEU A 253 -22.64 15.16 -6.07
N ASP A 254 -23.64 14.36 -5.72
CA ASP A 254 -24.96 14.81 -5.29
C ASP A 254 -24.85 15.68 -4.03
N GLY A 255 -24.10 15.21 -3.02
CA GLY A 255 -23.85 15.97 -1.80
C GLY A 255 -23.13 17.29 -2.05
N ALA A 256 -22.11 17.29 -2.91
CA ALA A 256 -21.39 18.50 -3.29
C ALA A 256 -22.31 19.52 -3.99
N VAL A 257 -23.17 19.07 -4.90
CA VAL A 257 -24.13 19.94 -5.61
C VAL A 257 -25.17 20.50 -4.64
N LEU A 258 -25.75 19.67 -3.77
CA LEU A 258 -26.76 20.08 -2.80
C LEU A 258 -26.25 21.13 -1.81
N GLN A 259 -25.00 20.99 -1.36
CA GLN A 259 -24.39 21.92 -0.40
C GLN A 259 -23.61 23.06 -1.08
N GLY A 260 -23.58 23.12 -2.42
CA GLY A 260 -22.87 24.14 -3.17
C GLY A 260 -21.35 24.11 -2.97
N ILE A 261 -20.77 22.92 -2.73
CA ILE A 261 -19.32 22.73 -2.57
C ILE A 261 -18.66 22.74 -3.94
N ASP A 262 -17.80 23.73 -4.18
CA ASP A 262 -17.00 23.83 -5.40
C ASP A 262 -15.82 22.86 -5.36
N MET A 263 -15.92 21.77 -6.12
CA MET A 263 -14.90 20.71 -6.20
C MET A 263 -13.64 21.09 -6.99
N GLU A 264 -13.67 22.18 -7.77
CA GLU A 264 -12.48 22.71 -8.45
C GLU A 264 -11.57 23.49 -7.49
N LYS A 265 -12.14 23.96 -6.39
CA LYS A 265 -11.43 24.72 -5.37
C LYS A 265 -11.07 23.83 -4.19
N GLN A 266 -10.30 24.40 -3.26
CA GLN A 266 -10.06 23.74 -1.99
C GLN A 266 -11.34 23.72 -1.15
N PHE A 267 -11.73 22.53 -0.73
CA PHE A 267 -12.87 22.30 0.16
C PHE A 267 -12.43 21.51 1.40
N LEU A 268 -13.25 21.61 2.45
CA LEU A 268 -13.06 20.83 3.67
C LEU A 268 -13.59 19.41 3.45
N VAL A 269 -12.73 18.41 3.66
CA VAL A 269 -13.06 16.99 3.45
C VAL A 269 -14.20 16.55 4.36
N GLN A 270 -14.26 17.09 5.58
CA GLN A 270 -15.36 16.81 6.50
C GLN A 270 -16.69 17.44 6.09
N ASP A 271 -16.68 18.62 5.45
CA ASP A 271 -17.92 19.23 4.95
C ASP A 271 -18.48 18.40 3.81
N LEU A 272 -17.61 17.95 2.91
CA LEU A 272 -18.02 17.04 1.84
C LEU A 272 -18.55 15.71 2.38
N TRP A 273 -17.87 15.10 3.37
CA TRP A 273 -18.38 13.88 4.01
C TRP A 273 -19.76 14.09 4.65
N ARG A 274 -19.97 15.21 5.36
CA ARG A 274 -21.29 15.54 5.91
C ARG A 274 -22.34 15.68 4.82
N ALA A 275 -21.99 16.34 3.72
CA ALA A 275 -22.88 16.52 2.57
C ALA A 275 -23.27 15.21 1.88
N THR A 276 -22.42 14.17 1.96
CA THR A 276 -22.69 12.85 1.35
C THR A 276 -23.66 11.96 2.15
N ARG A 277 -23.95 12.31 3.41
CA ARG A 277 -24.80 11.52 4.29
C ARG A 277 -26.24 11.99 4.17
N ASP A 278 -27.18 11.05 4.09
CA ASP A 278 -28.60 11.39 4.03
C ASP A 278 -29.07 11.98 5.37
N GLU A 279 -29.67 13.17 5.37
CA GLU A 279 -30.21 13.77 6.60
C GLU A 279 -31.52 13.11 7.08
N GLU A 280 -32.09 12.18 6.31
CA GLU A 280 -33.41 11.57 6.54
C GLU A 280 -33.45 10.45 7.61
N GLY A 281 -32.33 10.17 8.28
CA GLY A 281 -32.33 9.21 9.39
C GLY A 281 -32.95 9.80 10.66
N ASP A 282 -34.01 9.18 11.17
CA ASP A 282 -34.79 9.55 12.38
C ASP A 282 -33.94 9.74 13.67
N ASN A 283 -32.67 9.31 13.65
CA ASN A 283 -31.71 9.42 14.75
C ASN A 283 -30.53 10.38 14.48
N GLY A 284 -30.56 11.19 13.42
CA GLY A 284 -29.47 12.12 13.06
C GLY A 284 -28.15 11.42 12.67
N ASN A 285 -28.17 10.11 12.49
CA ASN A 285 -27.04 9.30 12.04
C ASN A 285 -27.28 8.84 10.60
N GLY A 286 -27.35 9.80 9.68
CA GLY A 286 -27.45 9.55 8.25
C GLY A 286 -26.40 8.55 7.78
N ASP A 287 -26.79 7.55 6.99
CA ASP A 287 -25.84 6.64 6.36
C ASP A 287 -25.47 7.17 4.97
N ALA A 288 -24.20 7.11 4.60
CA ALA A 288 -23.76 7.38 3.23
C ALA A 288 -23.95 6.16 2.33
N GLY A 289 -24.30 5.00 2.90
CA GLY A 289 -24.34 3.69 2.24
C GLY A 289 -22.96 3.07 2.07
N PHE A 290 -21.91 3.70 2.61
CA PHE A 290 -20.54 3.22 2.61
C PHE A 290 -19.71 3.87 3.73
N PRO A 291 -18.60 3.23 4.16
CA PRO A 291 -17.88 3.70 5.34
C PRO A 291 -16.92 4.85 4.99
N MET A 292 -16.71 5.78 5.94
CA MET A 292 -15.77 6.91 5.81
C MET A 292 -14.36 6.53 5.31
N PRO A 293 -13.74 5.37 5.67
CA PRO A 293 -12.45 5.00 5.13
C PRO A 293 -12.45 4.78 3.60
N LEU A 294 -13.58 4.39 3.01
CA LEU A 294 -13.74 4.33 1.55
C LEU A 294 -13.85 5.74 0.96
N PHE A 295 -14.61 6.63 1.59
CA PHE A 295 -14.66 8.05 1.21
C PHE A 295 -13.26 8.67 1.20
N ASP A 296 -12.49 8.52 2.29
CA ASP A 296 -11.13 9.04 2.40
C ASP A 296 -10.22 8.45 1.31
N ALA A 297 -10.35 7.17 1.00
CA ALA A 297 -9.57 6.52 -0.05
C ALA A 297 -9.90 7.08 -1.44
N LEU A 298 -11.18 7.32 -1.73
CA LEU A 298 -11.63 7.96 -2.97
C LEU A 298 -11.10 9.38 -3.09
N VAL A 299 -11.26 10.21 -2.04
CA VAL A 299 -10.77 11.60 -2.05
C VAL A 299 -9.27 11.63 -2.32
N ARG A 300 -8.48 10.78 -1.64
CA ARG A 300 -7.02 10.69 -1.86
C ARG A 300 -6.66 10.30 -3.29
N ARG A 301 -7.42 9.37 -3.89
CA ARG A 301 -7.20 8.93 -5.28
C ARG A 301 -7.44 10.04 -6.30
N LEU A 302 -8.37 10.94 -6.00
CA LEU A 302 -8.82 12.01 -6.89
C LEU A 302 -8.06 13.34 -6.69
N MET A 303 -7.45 13.55 -5.52
CA MET A 303 -6.71 14.79 -5.21
C MET A 303 -5.45 15.00 -6.04
N ARG A 304 -4.71 13.92 -6.31
CA ARG A 304 -3.42 13.97 -6.99
C ARG A 304 -3.12 12.63 -7.64
N ASP A 305 -2.16 12.63 -8.57
CA ASP A 305 -1.65 11.41 -9.17
C ASP A 305 -1.16 10.44 -8.07
N PRO A 306 -1.60 9.17 -8.05
CA PRO A 306 -1.07 8.15 -7.14
C PRO A 306 0.46 8.09 -7.09
N ALA A 307 1.15 8.39 -8.19
CA ALA A 307 2.61 8.43 -8.26
C ALA A 307 3.24 9.47 -7.32
N SER A 308 2.50 10.54 -7.00
CA SER A 308 2.95 11.65 -6.15
C SER A 308 2.76 11.42 -4.65
N VAL A 309 2.21 10.26 -4.25
CA VAL A 309 2.01 9.90 -2.85
C VAL A 309 3.35 9.62 -2.18
N GLY A 310 3.68 10.38 -1.13
CA GLY A 310 4.86 10.15 -0.30
C GLY A 310 4.66 9.03 0.71
N LEU A 311 5.78 8.45 1.16
CA LEU A 311 5.78 7.35 2.12
C LEU A 311 5.21 7.80 3.48
N GLY A 312 4.16 7.12 3.94
CA GLY A 312 3.48 7.34 5.22
C GLY A 312 2.26 8.25 5.15
N GLU A 313 1.97 8.84 3.98
CA GLU A 313 0.93 9.86 3.80
C GLU A 313 -0.49 9.27 3.72
N VAL A 314 -0.63 7.97 3.43
CA VAL A 314 -1.90 7.27 3.16
C VAL A 314 -2.96 7.42 4.26
N TYR A 315 -2.55 7.60 5.51
CA TYR A 315 -3.49 7.77 6.63
C TYR A 315 -3.36 9.13 7.32
N GLU A 316 -2.55 10.06 6.82
CA GLU A 316 -2.46 11.41 7.39
C GLU A 316 -3.79 12.17 7.26
N GLU A 317 -4.09 13.06 8.20
CA GLU A 317 -5.39 13.73 8.22
C GLU A 317 -5.60 14.58 6.96
N LEU A 318 -6.66 14.27 6.21
CA LEU A 318 -7.12 15.10 5.10
C LEU A 318 -8.06 16.16 5.65
N LYS A 319 -7.52 17.34 5.95
CA LYS A 319 -8.36 18.49 6.31
C LYS A 319 -8.95 19.15 5.06
N TRP A 320 -8.12 19.35 4.05
CA TRP A 320 -8.45 20.06 2.81
C TRP A 320 -8.14 19.18 1.60
N ALA A 321 -8.99 19.26 0.59
CA ALA A 321 -8.81 18.58 -0.68
C ALA A 321 -9.22 19.49 -1.85
N SER A 322 -8.63 19.24 -3.02
CA SER A 322 -9.05 19.77 -4.31
C SER A 322 -8.87 18.64 -5.31
N PHE A 323 -9.87 18.38 -6.15
CA PHE A 323 -9.78 17.29 -7.11
C PHE A 323 -9.00 17.73 -8.36
N ASP A 324 -8.09 16.86 -8.81
CA ASP A 324 -7.42 17.07 -10.09
C ASP A 324 -8.41 16.72 -11.20
N LYS A 325 -8.74 17.72 -12.01
CA LYS A 325 -9.75 17.60 -13.08
C LYS A 325 -9.43 16.44 -14.03
N GLY A 326 -8.20 16.39 -14.56
CA GLY A 326 -7.81 15.38 -15.55
C GLY A 326 -7.81 13.96 -14.97
N THR A 327 -7.26 13.80 -13.77
CA THR A 327 -7.22 12.51 -13.07
C THR A 327 -8.63 12.03 -12.72
N THR A 328 -9.50 12.94 -12.25
CA THR A 328 -10.87 12.60 -11.85
C THR A 328 -11.72 12.21 -13.04
N VAL A 329 -11.68 12.98 -14.12
CA VAL A 329 -12.44 12.69 -15.36
C VAL A 329 -12.05 11.32 -15.92
N SER A 330 -10.75 11.04 -16.12
CA SER A 330 -10.25 9.75 -16.61
C SER A 330 -10.70 8.59 -15.71
N TRP A 331 -10.50 8.74 -14.40
CA TRP A 331 -10.81 7.69 -13.42
C TRP A 331 -12.29 7.36 -13.38
N ILE A 332 -13.19 8.34 -13.47
CA ILE A 332 -14.65 8.11 -13.51
C ILE A 332 -15.04 7.34 -14.77
N GLY A 333 -14.47 7.71 -15.92
CA GLY A 333 -14.72 7.03 -17.19
C GLY A 333 -14.27 5.57 -17.15
N GLU A 334 -13.06 5.32 -16.64
CA GLU A 334 -12.51 3.97 -16.44
C GLU A 334 -13.36 3.16 -15.45
N ALA A 335 -13.72 3.73 -14.31
CA ALA A 335 -14.55 3.06 -13.31
C ALA A 335 -15.96 2.75 -13.84
N TYR A 336 -16.52 3.60 -14.71
CA TYR A 336 -17.82 3.37 -15.32
C TYR A 336 -17.76 2.20 -16.31
N LEU A 337 -16.71 2.13 -17.13
CA LEU A 337 -16.50 1.00 -18.03
C LEU A 337 -16.25 -0.30 -17.26
N GLU A 338 -15.43 -0.27 -16.20
CA GLU A 338 -15.22 -1.44 -15.33
C GLU A 338 -16.52 -1.91 -14.65
N ALA A 339 -17.45 -0.98 -14.37
CA ALA A 339 -18.73 -1.30 -13.73
C ALA A 339 -19.80 -1.83 -14.69
N ASN A 340 -19.92 -1.26 -15.89
CA ASN A 340 -21.05 -1.52 -16.79
C ASN A 340 -20.67 -2.34 -18.04
N ALA A 341 -19.40 -2.30 -18.47
CA ALA A 341 -18.88 -3.05 -19.62
C ALA A 341 -17.58 -3.80 -19.28
N PRO A 342 -17.57 -4.68 -18.24
CA PRO A 342 -16.37 -5.40 -17.83
C PRO A 342 -15.91 -6.43 -18.88
N ASP A 343 -16.82 -6.88 -19.73
CA ASP A 343 -16.57 -7.92 -20.74
C ASP A 343 -17.18 -7.55 -22.10
N PRO A 344 -16.71 -8.18 -23.19
CA PRO A 344 -17.19 -7.87 -24.55
C PRO A 344 -18.68 -8.16 -24.78
N SER A 345 -19.33 -8.98 -23.95
CA SER A 345 -20.76 -9.27 -24.04
C SER A 345 -21.64 -8.19 -23.41
N MET A 346 -21.07 -7.38 -22.52
CA MET A 346 -21.69 -6.20 -21.90
C MET A 346 -21.26 -4.89 -22.56
N ALA A 347 -20.88 -4.92 -23.84
CA ALA A 347 -20.40 -3.72 -24.56
C ALA A 347 -21.48 -2.63 -24.62
N ILE A 348 -21.09 -1.39 -24.31
CA ILE A 348 -21.96 -0.22 -24.30
C ILE A 348 -21.73 0.62 -25.56
N GLY A 349 -22.79 1.22 -26.09
CA GLY A 349 -22.68 2.12 -27.23
C GLY A 349 -21.83 3.35 -26.92
N ARG A 350 -21.01 3.80 -27.88
CA ARG A 350 -20.14 4.98 -27.71
C ARG A 350 -20.90 6.23 -27.23
N VAL A 351 -22.09 6.47 -27.78
CA VAL A 351 -22.91 7.65 -27.43
C VAL A 351 -23.46 7.52 -26.01
N GLU A 352 -24.04 6.36 -25.69
CA GLU A 352 -24.57 6.04 -24.36
C GLU A 352 -23.50 6.15 -23.27
N PHE A 353 -22.29 5.66 -23.54
CA PHE A 353 -21.15 5.80 -22.64
C PHE A 353 -20.79 7.27 -22.41
N LEU A 354 -20.65 8.07 -23.48
CA LEU A 354 -20.28 9.48 -23.35
C LEU A 354 -21.34 10.31 -22.62
N GLU A 355 -22.62 10.04 -22.84
CA GLU A 355 -23.71 10.71 -22.13
C GLU A 355 -23.70 10.34 -20.64
N SER A 356 -23.63 9.04 -20.33
CA SER A 356 -23.56 8.56 -18.96
C SER A 356 -22.31 9.05 -18.21
N TRP A 357 -21.17 9.13 -18.91
CA TRP A 357 -19.94 9.67 -18.32
C TRP A 357 -20.07 11.17 -18.03
N LYS A 358 -20.69 11.95 -18.91
CA LYS A 358 -20.96 13.38 -18.66
C LYS A 358 -21.87 13.61 -17.47
N ASP A 359 -22.89 12.76 -17.29
CA ASP A 359 -23.82 12.87 -16.17
C ASP A 359 -23.15 12.59 -14.82
N LEU A 360 -22.02 11.86 -14.84
CA LEU A 360 -21.19 11.60 -13.67
C LEU A 360 -20.16 12.69 -13.40
N LEU A 361 -20.16 13.80 -14.12
CA LEU A 361 -19.20 14.88 -13.93
C LEU A 361 -19.87 16.16 -13.41
N PRO A 362 -19.15 16.99 -12.65
CA PRO A 362 -19.55 18.37 -12.39
C PRO A 362 -19.85 19.10 -13.70
N GLU A 363 -20.80 20.04 -13.67
CA GLU A 363 -21.29 20.70 -14.87
C GLU A 363 -20.16 21.36 -15.69
N SER A 364 -19.19 21.95 -15.00
CA SER A 364 -18.01 22.59 -15.58
C SER A 364 -17.03 21.61 -16.25
N TRP A 365 -17.13 20.31 -15.94
CA TRP A 365 -16.22 19.26 -16.46
C TRP A 365 -16.86 18.41 -17.56
N ARG A 366 -18.16 18.56 -17.84
CA ARG A 366 -18.87 17.76 -18.85
C ARG A 366 -18.25 17.82 -20.25
N SER A 367 -17.59 18.92 -20.61
CA SER A 367 -16.91 19.05 -21.91
C SER A 367 -15.66 18.16 -22.04
N GLU A 368 -15.16 17.62 -20.93
CA GLU A 368 -13.89 16.90 -20.85
C GLU A 368 -14.07 15.39 -20.87
N ALA A 369 -15.33 14.91 -20.81
CA ALA A 369 -15.68 13.53 -21.13
C ALA A 369 -15.45 13.28 -22.63
N ALA A 370 -14.19 13.04 -22.99
CA ALA A 370 -13.72 12.78 -24.33
C ALA A 370 -12.81 11.54 -24.33
N TRP A 371 -12.79 10.83 -25.45
CA TRP A 371 -12.02 9.59 -25.60
C TRP A 371 -10.52 9.77 -25.36
N ASP A 372 -9.98 10.92 -25.79
CA ASP A 372 -8.56 11.26 -25.63
C ASP A 372 -8.13 11.40 -24.16
N ASN A 373 -9.09 11.57 -23.25
CA ASN A 373 -8.85 11.74 -21.82
C ASN A 373 -8.87 10.41 -21.03
N LEU A 374 -9.11 9.26 -21.68
CA LEU A 374 -8.99 7.94 -21.04
C LEU A 374 -7.54 7.45 -21.13
N LYS A 375 -6.86 7.32 -19.99
CA LYS A 375 -5.44 6.92 -19.93
C LYS A 375 -5.18 5.46 -20.32
N THR A 376 -6.21 4.60 -20.34
CA THR A 376 -6.06 3.14 -20.40
C THR A 376 -6.34 2.52 -21.78
N PHE A 377 -6.59 3.32 -22.82
CA PHE A 377 -6.93 2.82 -24.17
C PHE A 377 -5.99 3.28 -25.30
N LEU A 378 -4.76 3.71 -24.98
CA LEU A 378 -3.70 3.96 -25.96
C LEU A 378 -2.46 3.12 -25.68
#